data_AF-A0A3B9I995-F1
#
_entry.id   AF-A0A3B9I995-F1
#
_cell.length_a   1.000
_cell.length_b   1.000
_cell.length_c   1.000
_cell.angle_alpha   90.00
_cell.angle_beta   90.00
_cell.angle_gamma   90.00
#
_symmetry.space_group_name_H-M   'P 1'
#
loop_
_entity.id
_entity.type
_entity.pdbx_description
1 polymer ?
#
loop_
_entity_poly.entity_id
_entity_poly.type
_entity_poly.pdbx_seq_one_letter_code
_entity_poly.pdbx_strand_id
1 'polypeptide(L)'
;CCDAEERMVVQLYVLPHHSKISRQEYEKYAGDGGYLHNQGFYIYRNRRLIIKGTWFRLIKKEELNKLIRIKVDIPNTLDHLWKIDVKKSNAVPPEAIKSELRRVIEKIEIMGHKVYRQRGTRLASKVKSPVWNRRAVSGSIVYQINREHPLVGELVEQLPPEQVEFFDRVLTMFEKSFPVDMFFNDVASNPEQVESQGFSEKDLDALMDVFISSWLSSGVVKDKLSDELLMVDPFASNKDLTTSLLKKRGL
;
A
#
# COMPACT_ATOMS: atom_id res chain seq x y z
N CYS A 1 40.55 20.83 23.28
CA CYS A 1 40.51 19.36 23.17
C CYS A 1 39.07 18.98 22.87
N CYS A 2 38.78 18.59 21.63
CA CYS A 2 37.44 18.20 21.23
C CYS A 2 37.35 16.68 21.35
N ASP A 3 36.71 16.20 22.42
CA ASP A 3 36.23 14.82 22.46
C ASP A 3 35.18 14.68 21.35
N ALA A 4 35.54 13.98 20.28
CA ALA A 4 34.56 13.58 19.28
C ALA A 4 33.62 12.60 19.97
N GLU A 5 32.40 13.04 20.30
CA GLU A 5 31.35 12.14 20.78
C GLU A 5 31.19 11.01 19.77
N GLU A 6 31.57 9.81 20.16
CA GLU A 6 31.43 8.62 19.34
C GLU A 6 29.96 8.22 19.32
N ARG A 7 29.29 8.52 18.20
CA ARG A 7 27.85 8.35 18.04
C ARG A 7 27.55 7.09 17.21
N MET A 8 26.57 6.32 17.66
CA MET A 8 25.95 5.28 16.85
C MET A 8 25.03 5.92 15.81
N VAL A 9 25.16 5.54 14.54
CA VAL A 9 24.36 6.10 13.45
C VAL A 9 23.33 5.08 13.00
N VAL A 10 22.05 5.48 12.99
CA VAL A 10 20.93 4.65 12.54
C VAL A 10 20.32 5.26 11.28
N GLN A 11 20.21 4.47 10.22
CA GLN A 11 19.65 4.89 8.93
C GLN A 11 18.59 3.92 8.45
N LEU A 12 17.42 4.45 8.10
CA LEU A 12 16.31 3.70 7.51
C LEU A 12 16.40 3.71 5.99
N TYR A 13 16.24 2.54 5.40
CA TYR A 13 16.04 2.34 3.98
C TYR A 13 14.73 1.59 3.75
N VAL A 14 13.88 2.12 2.88
CA VAL A 14 12.65 1.44 2.44
C VAL A 14 12.86 1.03 0.99
N LEU A 15 12.88 -0.28 0.76
CA LEU A 15 13.03 -0.82 -0.59
C LEU A 15 11.80 -0.48 -1.45
N PRO A 16 11.98 -0.30 -2.77
CA PRO A 16 10.88 -0.01 -3.67
C PRO A 16 9.89 -1.19 -3.73
N HIS A 17 8.61 -0.86 -3.86
CA HIS A 17 7.54 -1.83 -4.09
C HIS A 17 7.68 -2.48 -5.48
N HIS A 18 7.27 -3.74 -5.66
CA HIS A 18 7.37 -4.46 -6.94
C HIS A 18 6.73 -3.68 -8.10
N SER A 19 5.62 -3.00 -7.86
CA SER A 19 4.92 -2.17 -8.85
C SER A 19 5.73 -0.97 -9.38
N LYS A 20 6.91 -0.66 -8.81
CA LYS A 20 7.74 0.49 -9.18
C LYS A 20 9.05 0.12 -9.86
N ILE A 21 9.40 -1.17 -9.90
CA ILE A 21 10.67 -1.64 -10.44
C ILE A 21 10.45 -2.92 -11.24
N SER A 22 11.42 -3.28 -12.08
CA SER A 22 11.32 -4.53 -12.84
C SER A 22 11.37 -5.74 -11.91
N ARG A 23 10.78 -6.86 -12.35
CA ARG A 23 10.84 -8.13 -11.61
C ARG A 23 12.28 -8.57 -11.32
N GLN A 24 13.20 -8.40 -12.27
CA GLN A 24 14.61 -8.75 -12.08
C GLN A 24 15.28 -7.90 -10.99
N GLU A 25 15.02 -6.59 -10.96
CA GLU A 25 15.52 -5.72 -9.89
C GLU A 25 14.88 -6.07 -8.54
N TYR A 26 13.60 -6.43 -8.54
CA TYR A 26 12.88 -6.79 -7.34
C TYR A 26 13.42 -8.09 -6.73
N GLU A 27 13.66 -9.12 -7.54
CA GLU A 27 14.28 -10.38 -7.12
C GLU A 27 15.72 -10.14 -6.61
N LYS A 28 16.48 -9.26 -7.26
CA LYS A 28 17.83 -8.87 -6.82
C LYS A 28 17.83 -8.22 -5.43
N TYR A 29 16.88 -7.33 -5.15
CA TYR A 29 16.76 -6.66 -3.85
C TYR A 29 16.21 -7.57 -2.74
N ALA A 30 15.50 -8.64 -3.09
CA ALA A 30 15.02 -9.63 -2.13
C ALA A 30 16.18 -10.23 -1.34
N GLY A 31 17.28 -10.52 -2.02
CA GLY A 31 18.46 -11.20 -1.47
C GLY A 31 18.17 -12.65 -1.06
N ASP A 32 19.20 -13.33 -0.57
CA ASP A 32 19.08 -14.71 -0.10
C ASP A 32 18.08 -14.82 1.08
N GLY A 33 17.10 -15.73 0.98
CA GLY A 33 15.98 -15.88 1.92
C GLY A 33 14.78 -14.95 1.68
N GLY A 34 14.80 -14.08 0.67
CA GLY A 34 13.68 -13.21 0.30
C GLY A 34 13.45 -12.01 1.22
N TYR A 35 12.47 -11.17 0.87
CA TYR A 35 12.19 -9.92 1.58
C TYR A 35 11.79 -10.14 3.03
N LEU A 36 10.95 -11.14 3.29
CA LEU A 36 10.46 -11.45 4.63
C LEU A 36 11.60 -11.85 5.57
N HIS A 37 12.62 -12.59 5.08
CA HIS A 37 13.75 -12.96 5.91
C HIS A 37 14.74 -11.80 6.11
N ASN A 38 14.92 -10.96 5.10
CA ASN A 38 15.91 -9.88 5.10
C ASN A 38 15.40 -8.58 5.74
N GLN A 39 14.20 -8.53 6.30
CA GLN A 39 13.72 -7.36 7.04
C GLN A 39 14.46 -7.12 8.36
N GLY A 40 14.52 -5.85 8.76
CA GLY A 40 15.00 -5.44 10.09
C GLY A 40 16.37 -4.77 10.09
N PHE A 41 17.06 -4.92 11.22
CA PHE A 41 18.34 -4.29 11.51
C PHE A 41 19.52 -5.02 10.88
N TYR A 42 20.44 -4.21 10.36
CA TYR A 42 21.72 -4.58 9.79
C TYR A 42 22.80 -3.87 10.59
N ILE A 43 23.55 -4.64 11.37
CA ILE A 43 24.56 -4.10 12.27
C ILE A 43 25.91 -4.12 11.60
N TYR A 44 26.53 -2.95 11.52
CA TYR A 44 27.86 -2.73 10.99
C TYR A 44 28.81 -2.29 12.10
N ARG A 45 30.05 -2.76 12.03
CA ARG A 45 31.16 -2.31 12.86
C ARG A 45 32.34 -2.01 11.95
N ASN A 46 32.88 -0.79 12.02
CA ASN A 46 33.93 -0.33 11.11
C ASN A 46 33.63 -0.66 9.63
N ARG A 47 32.39 -0.39 9.19
CA ARG A 47 31.93 -0.67 7.82
C ARG A 47 31.86 -2.15 7.43
N ARG A 48 32.05 -3.08 8.38
CA ARG A 48 31.84 -4.52 8.19
C ARG A 48 30.48 -4.92 8.73
N LEU A 49 29.67 -5.60 7.92
CA LEU A 49 28.42 -6.21 8.37
C LEU A 49 28.71 -7.35 9.37
N ILE A 50 28.09 -7.29 10.54
CA ILE A 50 28.16 -8.32 11.59
C ILE A 50 26.85 -9.12 11.63
N ILE A 51 25.72 -8.43 11.56
CA ILE A 51 24.39 -9.06 11.71
C ILE A 51 23.49 -8.59 10.59
N LYS A 52 22.78 -9.53 9.97
CA LYS A 52 21.89 -9.31 8.83
C LYS A 52 20.43 -9.62 9.24
N GLY A 53 19.50 -8.72 8.91
CA GLY A 53 18.06 -9.02 8.84
C GLY A 53 17.42 -9.54 10.14
N THR A 54 17.62 -8.83 11.25
CA THR A 54 17.04 -9.19 12.56
C THR A 54 16.24 -8.06 13.18
N TRP A 55 15.16 -8.39 13.88
CA TRP A 55 14.43 -7.45 14.74
C TRP A 55 14.84 -7.55 16.21
N PHE A 56 15.83 -8.37 16.57
CA PHE A 56 16.22 -8.66 17.95
C PHE A 56 15.04 -9.09 18.85
N ARG A 57 14.03 -9.74 18.26
CA ARG A 57 12.76 -10.10 18.91
C ARG A 57 11.95 -8.91 19.44
N LEU A 58 12.25 -7.69 19.00
CA LEU A 58 11.47 -6.49 19.34
C LEU A 58 10.10 -6.52 18.68
N ILE A 59 10.05 -6.98 17.43
CA ILE A 59 8.82 -7.20 16.66
C ILE A 59 8.90 -8.52 15.88
N LYS A 60 7.73 -9.01 15.45
CA LYS A 60 7.64 -10.18 14.56
C LYS A 60 8.04 -9.79 13.14
N LYS A 61 8.53 -10.77 12.38
CA LYS A 61 8.70 -10.63 10.94
C LYS A 61 7.31 -10.66 10.31
N GLU A 62 6.93 -9.56 9.66
CA GLU A 62 5.61 -9.39 9.08
C GLU A 62 5.72 -8.87 7.66
N GLU A 63 4.68 -9.12 6.88
CA GLU A 63 4.63 -8.76 5.47
C GLU A 63 4.63 -7.24 5.27
N LEU A 64 3.92 -6.51 6.13
CA LEU A 64 3.87 -5.05 6.12
C LEU A 64 5.25 -4.39 6.29
N ASN A 65 6.20 -5.11 6.92
CA ASN A 65 7.53 -4.61 7.24
C ASN A 65 8.62 -5.17 6.30
N LYS A 66 8.27 -5.99 5.30
CA LYS A 66 9.24 -6.74 4.48
C LYS A 66 10.21 -5.87 3.68
N LEU A 67 9.83 -4.63 3.36
CA LEU A 67 10.64 -3.68 2.58
C LEU A 67 11.61 -2.86 3.46
N ILE A 68 11.51 -2.97 4.79
CA ILE A 68 12.28 -2.15 5.71
C ILE A 68 13.67 -2.76 5.92
N ARG A 69 14.70 -1.91 5.79
CA ARG A 69 16.10 -2.22 6.09
C ARG A 69 16.66 -1.11 6.96
N ILE A 70 17.17 -1.42 8.14
CA ILE A 70 17.70 -0.42 9.06
C ILE A 70 19.18 -0.67 9.26
N LYS A 71 20.03 0.24 8.80
CA LYS A 71 21.47 0.19 9.01
C LYS A 71 21.81 0.81 10.35
N VAL A 72 22.63 0.12 11.15
CA VAL A 72 23.18 0.61 12.41
C VAL A 72 24.69 0.51 12.34
N ASP A 73 25.39 1.65 12.35
CA ASP A 73 26.85 1.71 12.40
C ASP A 73 27.32 1.90 13.84
N ILE A 74 28.14 0.97 14.34
CA ILE A 74 28.71 0.95 15.69
C ILE A 74 30.22 1.25 15.62
N PRO A 75 30.73 2.24 16.39
CA PRO A 75 32.16 2.48 16.55
C PRO A 75 32.82 1.44 17.46
N ASN A 76 34.14 1.24 17.32
CA ASN A 76 34.90 0.25 18.10
C ASN A 76 34.76 0.39 19.61
N THR A 77 34.65 1.60 20.09
CA THR A 77 34.54 1.91 21.51
C THR A 77 33.20 1.48 22.09
N LEU A 78 32.14 1.36 21.30
CA LEU A 78 30.83 0.88 21.74
C LEU A 78 30.62 -0.61 21.44
N ASP A 79 31.62 -1.29 20.87
CA ASP A 79 31.57 -2.73 20.56
C ASP A 79 31.41 -3.57 21.84
N HIS A 80 32.08 -3.19 22.93
CA HIS A 80 32.02 -3.89 24.21
C HIS A 80 30.60 -3.92 24.83
N LEU A 81 29.74 -2.95 24.48
CA LEU A 81 28.35 -2.91 24.92
C LEU A 81 27.55 -4.03 24.25
N TRP A 82 27.90 -4.39 23.02
CA TRP A 82 27.26 -5.49 22.33
C TRP A 82 27.98 -6.77 22.72
N LYS A 83 27.27 -7.70 23.39
CA LYS A 83 27.78 -9.06 23.63
C LYS A 83 27.83 -9.82 22.30
N ILE A 84 28.76 -9.46 21.42
CA ILE A 84 29.01 -10.12 20.15
C ILE A 84 29.87 -11.34 20.46
N ASP A 85 29.22 -12.48 20.63
CA ASP A 85 29.92 -13.75 20.78
C ASP A 85 30.76 -14.02 19.51
N VAL A 86 31.98 -14.51 19.71
CA VAL A 86 32.98 -14.89 18.69
C VAL A 86 32.38 -15.85 17.65
N LYS A 87 31.25 -16.50 17.96
CA LYS A 87 30.47 -17.35 17.04
C LYS A 87 29.60 -16.61 16.00
N LYS A 88 29.61 -15.27 15.92
CA LYS A 88 29.00 -14.47 14.83
C LYS A 88 27.56 -14.86 14.43
N SER A 89 26.76 -15.33 15.37
CA SER A 89 25.40 -15.82 15.08
C SER A 89 24.34 -15.27 16.03
N ASN A 90 24.72 -14.76 17.21
CA ASN A 90 23.79 -14.17 18.16
C ASN A 90 24.44 -12.98 18.86
N ALA A 91 24.05 -11.75 18.51
CA ALA A 91 24.30 -10.61 19.38
C ALA A 91 22.98 -10.18 20.00
N VAL A 92 22.99 -9.98 21.31
CA VAL A 92 21.86 -9.43 22.04
C VAL A 92 22.23 -8.00 22.42
N PRO A 93 21.53 -6.99 21.88
CA PRO A 93 21.77 -5.61 22.28
C PRO A 93 21.41 -5.42 23.77
N PRO A 94 22.16 -4.61 24.52
CA PRO A 94 21.78 -4.15 25.85
C PRO A 94 20.40 -3.50 25.88
N GLU A 95 19.76 -3.50 27.05
CA GLU A 95 18.42 -2.93 27.22
C GLU A 95 18.33 -1.45 26.85
N ALA A 96 19.35 -0.65 27.16
CA ALA A 96 19.40 0.76 26.76
C ALA A 96 19.32 0.92 25.24
N ILE A 97 20.01 0.06 24.49
CA ILE A 97 20.02 0.09 23.02
C ILE A 97 18.71 -0.48 22.47
N LYS A 98 18.16 -1.55 23.07
CA LYS A 98 16.85 -2.09 22.69
C LYS A 98 15.75 -1.03 22.80
N SER A 99 15.77 -0.22 23.86
CA SER A 99 14.79 0.86 24.05
C SER A 99 14.84 1.86 22.89
N GLU A 100 16.03 2.28 22.48
CA GLU A 100 16.20 3.20 21.35
C GLU A 100 15.83 2.56 20.01
N LEU A 101 16.22 1.30 19.77
CA LEU A 101 15.81 0.55 18.57
C LEU A 101 14.29 0.39 18.50
N ARG A 102 13.63 0.15 19.63
CA ARG A 102 12.17 0.07 19.73
C ARG A 102 11.53 1.41 19.38
N ARG A 103 12.07 2.51 19.87
CA ARG A 103 11.60 3.87 19.55
C ARG A 103 11.76 4.20 18.06
N VAL A 104 12.81 3.69 17.43
CA VAL A 104 13.00 3.77 15.97
C VAL A 104 11.94 2.94 15.25
N ILE A 105 11.69 1.70 15.68
CA ILE A 105 10.64 0.84 15.12
C ILE A 105 9.26 1.52 15.22
N GLU A 106 8.88 2.04 16.37
CA GLU A 106 7.59 2.71 16.56
C GLU A 106 7.40 3.90 15.60
N LYS A 107 8.45 4.71 15.42
CA LYS A 107 8.43 5.79 14.41
C LYS A 107 8.28 5.24 13.00
N ILE A 108 8.93 4.13 12.68
CA ILE A 108 8.87 3.51 11.35
C ILE A 108 7.51 2.87 11.11
N GLU A 109 6.95 2.13 12.06
CA GLU A 109 5.60 1.55 11.98
C GLU A 109 4.58 2.67 11.80
N ILE A 110 4.67 3.77 12.55
CA ILE A 110 3.83 4.94 12.34
C ILE A 110 3.98 5.47 10.91
N MET A 111 5.19 5.56 10.36
CA MET A 111 5.40 6.02 8.98
C MET A 111 4.93 5.01 7.92
N GLY A 112 5.20 3.72 8.10
CA GLY A 112 4.89 2.63 7.16
C GLY A 112 3.42 2.27 7.14
N HIS A 113 2.78 2.16 8.32
CA HIS A 113 1.32 2.10 8.42
C HIS A 113 0.71 3.36 7.84
N LYS A 114 1.31 4.55 8.04
CA LYS A 114 0.81 5.77 7.40
C LYS A 114 0.99 5.75 5.89
N VAL A 115 1.93 5.02 5.28
CA VAL A 115 2.00 4.86 3.81
C VAL A 115 0.93 3.88 3.29
N TYR A 116 0.71 2.74 3.95
CA TYR A 116 -0.33 1.77 3.57
C TYR A 116 -1.74 2.35 3.80
N ARG A 117 -1.92 3.00 4.96
CA ARG A 117 -3.12 3.77 5.30
C ARG A 117 -3.22 5.00 4.42
N GLN A 118 -2.14 5.69 4.02
CA GLN A 118 -2.23 6.80 3.05
C GLN A 118 -2.59 6.31 1.66
N ARG A 119 -2.24 5.10 1.20
CA ARG A 119 -2.79 4.57 -0.06
C ARG A 119 -4.29 4.35 0.05
N GLY A 120 -4.75 3.59 1.04
CA GLY A 120 -6.18 3.34 1.25
C GLY A 120 -7.00 4.60 1.60
N THR A 121 -6.45 5.49 2.41
CA THR A 121 -7.08 6.73 2.88
C THR A 121 -6.90 7.90 1.90
N ARG A 122 -5.81 8.04 1.12
CA ARG A 122 -5.75 9.09 0.06
C ARG A 122 -6.59 8.73 -1.16
N LEU A 123 -6.73 7.43 -1.49
CA LEU A 123 -7.71 6.99 -2.49
C LEU A 123 -9.12 7.33 -1.97
N ALA A 124 -9.48 6.90 -0.76
CA ALA A 124 -10.81 7.19 -0.20
C ALA A 124 -11.08 8.69 0.12
N SER A 125 -10.07 9.51 0.45
CA SER A 125 -10.29 10.92 0.85
C SER A 125 -10.25 11.93 -0.29
N LYS A 126 -9.89 11.51 -1.51
CA LYS A 126 -9.88 12.39 -2.70
C LYS A 126 -10.90 11.97 -3.75
N VAL A 127 -11.42 10.75 -3.67
CA VAL A 127 -12.47 10.26 -4.56
C VAL A 127 -13.81 10.59 -3.91
N LYS A 128 -14.58 11.47 -4.54
CA LYS A 128 -15.91 11.90 -4.07
C LYS A 128 -16.93 10.77 -4.19
N SER A 129 -16.81 9.97 -5.25
CA SER A 129 -17.71 8.84 -5.53
C SER A 129 -16.88 7.58 -5.79
N PRO A 130 -16.44 6.87 -4.74
CA PRO A 130 -15.71 5.62 -4.92
C PRO A 130 -16.64 4.50 -5.40
N VAL A 131 -16.10 3.50 -6.11
CA VAL A 131 -16.88 2.31 -6.54
C VAL A 131 -17.18 1.39 -5.35
N TRP A 132 -16.27 1.28 -4.39
CA TRP A 132 -16.42 0.43 -3.21
C TRP A 132 -16.48 1.26 -1.92
N ASN A 133 -17.47 0.95 -1.09
CA ASN A 133 -17.63 1.44 0.27
C ASN A 133 -17.11 0.42 1.28
N ARG A 134 -16.16 0.82 2.11
CA ARG A 134 -15.71 0.01 3.25
C ARG A 134 -16.50 0.39 4.51
N ARG A 135 -17.25 -0.55 5.08
CA ARG A 135 -18.01 -0.36 6.32
C ARG A 135 -17.48 -1.26 7.44
N ALA A 136 -17.45 -0.73 8.66
CA ALA A 136 -17.20 -1.50 9.86
C ALA A 136 -18.55 -1.80 10.52
N VAL A 137 -18.96 -3.07 10.56
CA VAL A 137 -20.25 -3.51 11.12
C VAL A 137 -19.97 -4.61 12.15
N SER A 138 -20.37 -4.38 13.39
CA SER A 138 -20.29 -5.38 14.48
C SER A 138 -18.90 -6.00 14.67
N GLY A 139 -17.83 -5.20 14.53
CA GLY A 139 -16.44 -5.66 14.64
C GLY A 139 -15.86 -6.29 13.37
N SER A 140 -16.67 -6.49 12.34
CA SER A 140 -16.26 -6.99 11.03
C SER A 140 -16.12 -5.84 10.02
N ILE A 141 -15.24 -6.03 9.03
CA ILE A 141 -15.08 -5.11 7.90
C ILE A 141 -15.77 -5.75 6.70
N VAL A 142 -16.66 -5.00 6.06
CA VAL A 142 -17.32 -5.41 4.82
C VAL A 142 -17.07 -4.38 3.73
N TYR A 143 -16.96 -4.85 2.49
CA TYR A 143 -16.86 -4.01 1.30
C TYR A 143 -18.15 -4.17 0.50
N GLN A 144 -18.76 -3.05 0.12
CA GLN A 144 -20.01 -3.02 -0.63
C GLN A 144 -19.87 -2.11 -1.84
N ILE A 145 -20.51 -2.43 -2.95
CA ILE A 145 -20.52 -1.56 -4.12
C ILE A 145 -21.33 -0.31 -3.76
N ASN A 146 -20.83 0.86 -4.15
CA ASN A 146 -21.48 2.13 -3.87
C ASN A 146 -22.73 2.30 -4.74
N ARG A 147 -23.92 2.11 -4.15
CA ARG A 147 -25.21 2.32 -4.85
C ARG A 147 -25.47 3.78 -5.22
N GLU A 148 -24.83 4.72 -4.52
CA GLU A 148 -24.91 6.16 -4.81
C GLU A 148 -23.88 6.60 -5.87
N HIS A 149 -23.16 5.66 -6.48
CA HIS A 149 -22.23 5.96 -7.55
C HIS A 149 -22.99 6.47 -8.79
N PRO A 150 -22.52 7.53 -9.48
CA PRO A 150 -23.28 8.17 -10.56
C PRO A 150 -23.80 7.21 -11.65
N LEU A 151 -22.94 6.32 -12.16
CA LEU A 151 -23.38 5.31 -13.15
C LEU A 151 -24.40 4.30 -12.62
N VAL A 152 -24.32 3.97 -11.32
CA VAL A 152 -25.27 3.02 -10.72
C VAL A 152 -26.63 3.71 -10.58
N GLY A 153 -26.65 4.96 -10.13
CA GLY A 153 -27.86 5.77 -10.05
C GLY A 153 -28.53 5.94 -11.41
N GLU A 154 -27.76 6.32 -12.43
CA GLU A 154 -28.27 6.46 -13.79
C GLU A 154 -28.85 5.16 -14.34
N LEU A 155 -28.15 4.04 -14.18
CA LEU A 155 -28.66 2.75 -14.64
C LEU A 155 -29.97 2.41 -13.94
N VAL A 156 -30.08 2.66 -12.63
CA VAL A 156 -31.33 2.45 -11.88
C VAL A 156 -32.46 3.34 -12.39
N GLU A 157 -32.19 4.60 -12.77
CA GLU A 157 -33.19 5.50 -13.35
C GLU A 157 -33.68 5.03 -14.73
N GLN A 158 -32.84 4.34 -15.50
CA GLN A 158 -33.19 3.80 -16.81
C GLN A 158 -33.89 2.43 -16.74
N LEU A 159 -33.78 1.72 -15.62
CA LEU A 159 -34.37 0.39 -15.45
C LEU A 159 -35.87 0.47 -15.17
N PRO A 160 -36.68 -0.46 -15.72
CA PRO A 160 -38.07 -0.62 -15.30
C PRO A 160 -38.16 -0.92 -13.79
N PRO A 161 -39.20 -0.45 -13.07
CA PRO A 161 -39.32 -0.62 -11.63
C PRO A 161 -39.18 -2.09 -11.18
N GLU A 162 -39.72 -3.04 -11.95
CA GLU A 162 -39.61 -4.47 -11.64
C GLU A 162 -38.18 -5.04 -11.75
N GLN A 163 -37.27 -4.38 -12.47
CA GLN A 163 -35.88 -4.83 -12.66
C GLN A 163 -34.91 -4.23 -11.65
N VAL A 164 -35.28 -3.12 -10.97
CA VAL A 164 -34.43 -2.47 -9.96
C VAL A 164 -34.11 -3.43 -8.82
N GLU A 165 -35.11 -4.18 -8.33
CA GLU A 165 -34.90 -5.16 -7.26
C GLU A 165 -34.00 -6.32 -7.72
N PHE A 166 -34.16 -6.78 -8.95
CA PHE A 166 -33.29 -7.82 -9.53
C PHE A 166 -31.84 -7.33 -9.61
N PHE A 167 -31.63 -6.11 -10.09
CA PHE A 167 -30.29 -5.51 -10.17
C PHE A 167 -29.62 -5.38 -8.79
N ASP A 168 -30.35 -4.91 -7.78
CA ASP A 168 -29.80 -4.83 -6.42
C ASP A 168 -29.45 -6.22 -5.84
N ARG A 169 -30.26 -7.24 -6.13
CA ARG A 169 -29.96 -8.64 -5.76
C ARG A 169 -28.69 -9.15 -6.45
N VAL A 170 -28.48 -8.81 -7.72
CA VAL A 170 -27.24 -9.15 -8.46
C VAL A 170 -26.02 -8.50 -7.82
N LEU A 171 -26.07 -7.20 -7.53
CA LEU A 171 -24.96 -6.51 -6.88
C LEU A 171 -24.69 -7.07 -5.46
N THR A 172 -25.75 -7.37 -4.71
CA THR A 172 -25.64 -8.02 -3.38
C THR A 172 -24.99 -9.40 -3.48
N MET A 173 -25.28 -10.16 -4.54
CA MET A 173 -24.65 -11.47 -4.78
C MET A 173 -23.14 -11.32 -5.00
N PHE A 174 -22.68 -10.37 -5.82
CA PHE A 174 -21.25 -10.09 -6.00
C PHE A 174 -20.56 -9.65 -4.70
N GLU A 175 -21.20 -8.77 -3.92
CA GLU A 175 -20.64 -8.31 -2.64
C GLU A 175 -20.48 -9.45 -1.62
N LYS A 176 -21.51 -10.32 -1.50
CA LYS A 176 -21.52 -11.41 -0.52
C LYS A 176 -20.73 -12.64 -0.95
N SER A 177 -20.44 -12.79 -2.24
CA SER A 177 -19.66 -13.91 -2.78
C SER A 177 -18.17 -13.61 -2.91
N PHE A 178 -17.70 -12.43 -2.47
CA PHE A 178 -16.28 -12.11 -2.49
C PHE A 178 -15.48 -13.15 -1.67
N PRO A 179 -14.49 -13.84 -2.27
CA PRO A 179 -13.83 -14.99 -1.65
C PRO A 179 -12.74 -14.55 -0.66
N VAL A 180 -13.16 -14.03 0.50
CA VAL A 180 -12.27 -13.45 1.53
C VAL A 180 -11.16 -14.42 1.95
N ASP A 181 -11.49 -15.68 2.21
CA ASP A 181 -10.51 -16.67 2.70
C ASP A 181 -9.47 -17.04 1.64
N MET A 182 -9.90 -17.17 0.37
CA MET A 182 -8.99 -17.43 -0.75
C MET A 182 -8.07 -16.24 -0.98
N PHE A 183 -8.65 -15.03 -1.05
CA PHE A 183 -7.89 -13.79 -1.16
C PHE A 183 -6.89 -13.64 -0.01
N PHE A 184 -7.32 -13.92 1.23
CA PHE A 184 -6.43 -13.88 2.39
C PHE A 184 -5.29 -14.90 2.27
N ASN A 185 -5.58 -16.12 1.83
CA ASN A 185 -4.56 -17.15 1.62
C ASN A 185 -3.54 -16.73 0.55
N ASP A 186 -4.01 -16.21 -0.59
CA ASP A 186 -3.14 -15.74 -1.66
C ASP A 186 -2.26 -14.58 -1.19
N VAL A 187 -2.83 -13.62 -0.46
CA VAL A 187 -2.10 -12.49 0.14
C VAL A 187 -1.14 -12.94 1.23
N ALA A 188 -1.46 -13.99 2.00
CA ALA A 188 -0.57 -14.53 3.02
C ALA A 188 0.58 -15.35 2.42
N SER A 189 0.31 -16.07 1.33
CA SER A 189 1.27 -16.98 0.69
C SER A 189 2.24 -16.24 -0.25
N ASN A 190 1.70 -15.48 -1.20
CA ASN A 190 2.47 -14.73 -2.18
C ASN A 190 1.83 -13.37 -2.44
N PRO A 191 1.89 -12.43 -1.48
CA PRO A 191 1.27 -11.11 -1.59
C PRO A 191 1.69 -10.30 -2.82
N GLU A 192 2.86 -10.59 -3.41
CA GLU A 192 3.37 -9.94 -4.62
C GLU A 192 2.73 -10.46 -5.91
N GLN A 193 2.12 -11.64 -5.87
CA GLN A 193 1.38 -12.21 -6.99
C GLN A 193 -0.08 -11.77 -7.00
N VAL A 194 -0.57 -11.22 -5.88
CA VAL A 194 -1.92 -10.68 -5.77
C VAL A 194 -1.92 -9.23 -6.25
N GLU A 195 -2.18 -9.05 -7.54
CA GLU A 195 -2.34 -7.73 -8.15
C GLU A 195 -3.82 -7.43 -8.43
N SER A 196 -4.21 -6.17 -8.24
CA SER A 196 -5.50 -5.69 -8.76
C SER A 196 -5.43 -5.65 -10.27
N GLN A 197 -6.47 -6.13 -10.95
CA GLN A 197 -6.65 -5.84 -12.39
C GLN A 197 -6.78 -4.32 -12.54
N GLY A 198 -5.71 -3.67 -13.01
CA GLY A 198 -5.72 -2.24 -13.31
C GLY A 198 -6.58 -1.95 -14.54
N PHE A 199 -6.95 -0.69 -14.72
CA PHE A 199 -7.63 -0.27 -15.94
C PHE A 199 -6.61 0.01 -17.04
N SER A 200 -6.83 -0.55 -18.24
CA SER A 200 -6.10 -0.13 -19.42
C SER A 200 -6.59 1.23 -19.93
N GLU A 201 -5.83 1.85 -20.82
CA GLU A 201 -6.26 3.09 -21.49
C GLU A 201 -7.61 2.89 -22.19
N LYS A 202 -7.79 1.73 -22.86
CA LYS A 202 -9.02 1.39 -23.58
C LYS A 202 -10.22 1.22 -22.63
N ASP A 203 -10.01 0.63 -21.46
CA ASP A 203 -11.09 0.44 -20.47
C ASP A 203 -11.57 1.78 -19.93
N LEU A 204 -10.63 2.67 -19.57
CA LEU A 204 -10.97 4.02 -19.11
C LEU A 204 -11.61 4.85 -20.20
N ASP A 205 -11.14 4.76 -21.44
CA ASP A 205 -11.68 5.52 -22.57
C ASP A 205 -13.14 5.14 -22.85
N ALA A 206 -13.44 3.84 -22.88
CA ALA A 206 -14.81 3.34 -23.05
C ALA A 206 -15.73 3.75 -21.88
N LEU A 207 -15.24 3.72 -20.65
CA LEU A 207 -16.00 4.22 -19.50
C LEU A 207 -16.22 5.73 -19.58
N MET A 208 -15.24 6.49 -20.07
CA MET A 208 -15.35 7.93 -20.27
C MET A 208 -16.48 8.27 -21.24
N ASP A 209 -16.66 7.48 -22.31
CA ASP A 209 -17.78 7.66 -23.25
C ASP A 209 -19.13 7.54 -22.54
N VAL A 210 -19.30 6.48 -21.72
CA VAL A 210 -20.54 6.25 -20.96
C VAL A 210 -20.84 7.43 -20.03
N PHE A 211 -19.85 7.86 -19.23
CA PHE A 211 -20.01 8.97 -18.30
C PHE A 211 -20.28 10.31 -19.00
N ILE A 212 -19.59 10.59 -20.11
CA ILE A 212 -19.80 11.84 -20.86
C ILE A 212 -21.20 11.84 -21.48
N SER A 213 -21.63 10.73 -22.10
CA SER A 213 -22.98 10.64 -22.67
C SER A 213 -24.08 10.82 -21.62
N SER A 214 -23.88 10.21 -20.45
CA SER A 214 -24.75 10.30 -19.29
C SER A 214 -24.87 11.74 -18.80
N TRP A 215 -23.75 12.35 -18.43
CA TRP A 215 -23.72 13.65 -17.77
C TRP A 215 -24.13 14.79 -18.68
N LEU A 216 -23.80 14.73 -19.98
CA LEU A 216 -24.33 15.68 -20.96
C LEU A 216 -25.85 15.60 -21.07
N SER A 217 -26.42 14.39 -21.02
CA SER A 217 -27.87 14.19 -21.05
C SER A 217 -28.55 14.71 -19.78
N SER A 218 -27.87 14.63 -18.63
CA SER A 218 -28.33 15.19 -17.35
C SER A 218 -28.08 16.70 -17.18
N GLY A 219 -27.53 17.38 -18.19
CA GLY A 219 -27.34 18.84 -18.18
C GLY A 219 -26.04 19.35 -17.53
N VAL A 220 -25.04 18.49 -17.34
CA VAL A 220 -23.71 18.92 -16.88
C VAL A 220 -23.02 19.73 -17.97
N VAL A 221 -22.48 20.89 -17.59
CA VAL A 221 -21.77 21.79 -18.50
C VAL A 221 -20.44 21.17 -18.92
N LYS A 222 -20.17 21.15 -20.22
CA LYS A 222 -18.96 20.55 -20.83
C LYS A 222 -17.65 20.96 -20.14
N ASP A 223 -17.55 22.23 -19.75
CA ASP A 223 -16.36 22.82 -19.11
C ASP A 223 -16.07 22.26 -17.70
N LYS A 224 -17.02 21.55 -17.08
CA LYS A 224 -16.84 20.91 -15.76
C LYS A 224 -16.60 19.40 -15.84
N LEU A 225 -16.68 18.80 -17.04
CA LEU A 225 -16.61 17.34 -17.20
C LEU A 225 -15.26 16.78 -16.73
N SER A 226 -14.15 17.43 -17.09
CA SER A 226 -12.80 16.97 -16.71
C SER A 226 -12.59 17.01 -15.21
N ASP A 227 -13.01 18.09 -14.54
CA ASP A 227 -12.93 18.23 -13.09
C ASP A 227 -13.80 17.20 -12.35
N GLU A 228 -15.04 16.98 -12.78
CA GLU A 228 -15.93 15.98 -12.17
C GLU A 228 -15.42 14.55 -12.40
N LEU A 229 -14.93 14.22 -13.60
CA LEU A 229 -14.34 12.91 -13.89
C LEU A 229 -13.14 12.64 -12.96
N LEU A 230 -12.27 13.62 -12.73
CA LEU A 230 -11.11 13.47 -11.84
C LEU A 230 -11.45 13.30 -10.34
N MET A 231 -12.74 13.35 -9.99
CA MET A 231 -13.28 13.15 -8.65
C MET A 231 -14.09 11.85 -8.48
N VAL A 232 -14.41 11.14 -9.57
CA VAL A 232 -15.22 9.92 -9.57
C VAL A 232 -14.39 8.70 -9.97
N ASP A 233 -14.62 7.55 -9.34
CA ASP A 233 -13.96 6.32 -9.76
C ASP A 233 -14.53 5.77 -11.09
N PRO A 234 -13.72 5.09 -11.91
CA PRO A 234 -12.32 4.72 -11.67
C PRO A 234 -11.30 5.82 -12.03
N PHE A 235 -11.73 6.94 -12.61
CA PHE A 235 -10.84 7.99 -13.12
C PHE A 235 -10.01 8.67 -12.03
N ALA A 236 -10.65 8.98 -10.89
CA ALA A 236 -9.98 9.58 -9.75
C ALA A 236 -8.91 8.68 -9.11
N SER A 237 -9.05 7.35 -9.23
CA SER A 237 -8.03 6.38 -8.84
C SER A 237 -6.94 6.18 -9.90
N ASN A 238 -7.17 6.57 -11.15
CA ASN A 238 -6.24 6.40 -12.29
C ASN A 238 -5.82 7.75 -12.91
N LYS A 239 -5.61 8.79 -12.09
CA LYS A 239 -5.47 10.20 -12.52
C LYS A 239 -4.46 10.44 -13.64
N ASP A 240 -3.30 9.79 -13.60
CA ASP A 240 -2.25 10.01 -14.60
C ASP A 240 -2.73 9.58 -16.00
N LEU A 241 -3.36 8.40 -16.07
CA LEU A 241 -3.92 7.86 -17.31
C LEU A 241 -5.15 8.66 -17.75
N THR A 242 -6.04 9.00 -16.81
CA THR A 242 -7.22 9.86 -17.09
C THR A 242 -6.81 11.22 -17.64
N THR A 243 -5.81 11.89 -17.05
CA THR A 243 -5.36 13.22 -17.50
C THR A 243 -4.76 13.14 -18.91
N SER A 244 -4.06 12.06 -19.24
CA SER A 244 -3.56 11.81 -20.60
C SER A 244 -4.71 11.66 -21.60
N LEU A 245 -5.73 10.89 -21.26
CA LEU A 245 -6.92 10.66 -22.09
C LEU A 245 -7.74 11.93 -22.31
N LEU A 246 -7.99 12.73 -21.26
CA LEU A 246 -8.72 14.00 -21.37
C LEU A 246 -8.03 14.96 -22.34
N LYS A 247 -6.69 15.10 -22.24
CA LYS A 247 -5.89 15.89 -23.19
C LYS A 247 -6.02 15.40 -24.62
N LYS A 248 -6.00 14.08 -24.86
CA LYS A 248 -6.19 13.50 -26.21
C LYS A 248 -7.58 13.82 -26.78
N ARG A 249 -8.60 13.93 -25.91
CA ARG A 249 -9.99 14.26 -26.27
C ARG A 249 -10.26 15.78 -26.36
N GLY A 250 -9.28 16.62 -26.05
CA GLY A 250 -9.45 18.08 -26.02
C GLY A 250 -10.37 18.57 -24.89
N LEU A 251 -10.40 17.83 -23.78
CA LEU A 251 -11.16 18.12 -22.56
C LEU A 251 -10.22 18.43 -21.37
#